data_AF-A0A1I4SLC8-F1
#
_entry.id   AF-A0A1I4SLC8-F1
#
_cell.length_a   1.000
_cell.length_b   1.000
_cell.length_c   1.000
_cell.angle_alpha   90.00
_cell.angle_beta   90.00
_cell.angle_gamma   90.00
#
_symmetry.space_group_name_H-M   'P 1'
#
loop_
_entity.id
_entity.type
_entity.pdbx_description
1 polymer ?
#
loop_
_entity_poly.entity_id
_entity_poly.type
_entity_poly.pdbx_seq_one_letter_code
_entity_poly.pdbx_strand_id
1 'polypeptide(L)' 'MSTEPARSPEASTAQVETRPATSAELPTAPCSVVWSGGHSYVLEGSAGARWAGVDDRGRARFLTDAELRRRGWSRTRA' A
#
# COMPACT_ATOMS: atom_id res chain seq x y z
N MET A 1 5.55 -4.59 -51.98
CA MET A 1 4.40 -4.12 -51.18
C MET A 1 4.57 -4.66 -49.77
N SER A 2 4.59 -3.74 -48.81
CA SER A 2 4.77 -3.96 -47.37
C SER A 2 3.63 -4.75 -46.73
N THR A 3 3.94 -5.50 -45.67
CA THR A 3 3.28 -5.39 -44.35
C THR A 3 3.88 -6.42 -43.38
N GLU A 4 4.55 -5.91 -42.35
CA GLU A 4 4.84 -6.60 -41.09
C GLU A 4 3.61 -6.39 -40.18
N PRO A 5 3.03 -7.44 -39.56
CA PRO A 5 2.18 -7.24 -38.41
C PRO A 5 3.04 -7.25 -37.14
N ALA A 6 2.99 -6.10 -36.47
CA ALA A 6 3.75 -5.74 -35.30
C ALA A 6 3.22 -6.39 -34.01
N ARG A 7 4.20 -6.69 -33.14
CA ARG A 7 4.17 -6.60 -31.67
C ARG A 7 3.20 -7.50 -30.91
N SER A 8 3.77 -8.61 -30.47
CA SER A 8 3.46 -9.27 -29.20
C SER A 8 3.30 -8.26 -28.06
N PRO A 9 2.28 -8.37 -27.19
CA PRO A 9 2.30 -7.71 -25.90
C PRO A 9 3.24 -8.53 -25.00
N GLU A 10 4.52 -8.16 -24.98
CA GLU A 10 5.38 -8.57 -23.87
C GLU A 10 4.84 -7.87 -22.64
N ALA A 11 3.98 -8.59 -21.91
CA ALA A 11 3.61 -8.26 -20.55
C ALA A 11 4.92 -8.15 -19.78
N SER A 12 5.39 -6.91 -19.61
CA SER A 12 6.52 -6.55 -18.78
C SER A 12 6.11 -6.85 -17.35
N THR A 13 6.21 -8.14 -17.02
CA THR A 13 6.19 -8.62 -15.66
C THR A 13 7.52 -8.14 -15.13
N ALA A 14 7.52 -6.93 -14.56
CA ALA A 14 8.65 -6.42 -13.81
C ALA A 14 8.90 -7.43 -12.68
N GLN A 15 9.81 -8.37 -12.95
CA GLN A 15 10.41 -9.20 -11.93
C GLN A 15 11.10 -8.22 -10.98
N VAL A 16 10.44 -7.96 -9.84
CA VAL A 16 11.10 -7.33 -8.72
C VAL A 16 12.09 -8.38 -8.22
N GLU A 17 13.30 -8.30 -8.76
CA GLU A 17 14.44 -9.05 -8.28
C GLU A 17 14.65 -8.64 -6.83
N THR A 18 14.24 -9.51 -5.89
CA THR A 18 14.51 -9.35 -4.46
C THR A 18 16.00 -9.54 -4.24
N ARG A 19 16.78 -8.53 -4.60
CA ARG A 19 18.17 -8.42 -4.16
C ARG A 19 18.12 -8.23 -2.65
N PRO A 20 18.95 -8.93 -1.85
CA PRO A 20 19.14 -8.55 -0.47
C PRO A 20 19.74 -7.15 -0.49
N ALA A 21 18.89 -6.14 -0.33
CA ALA A 21 19.33 -4.77 -0.16
C ALA A 21 20.15 -4.76 1.13
N THR A 22 21.46 -4.64 1.01
CA THR A 22 22.27 -4.06 2.09
C THR A 22 21.54 -2.79 2.49
N SER A 23 21.02 -2.76 3.71
CA SER A 23 20.13 -1.74 4.26
C SER A 23 20.76 -0.35 4.12
N ALA A 24 20.69 0.24 2.94
CA ALA A 24 20.81 1.68 2.78
C ALA A 24 19.63 2.19 3.59
N GLU A 25 19.93 2.66 4.79
CA GLU A 25 18.95 3.07 5.78
C GLU A 25 18.09 4.13 5.10
N LEU A 26 16.88 3.73 4.71
CA LEU A 26 15.94 4.68 4.17
C LEU A 26 15.79 5.76 5.25
N PRO A 27 15.68 7.04 4.89
CA PRO A 27 15.58 8.13 5.86
C PRO A 27 14.29 8.07 6.70
N THR A 28 13.51 7.00 6.57
CA THR A 28 12.23 6.73 7.21
C THR A 28 12.23 5.33 7.80
N ALA A 29 11.72 5.18 9.03
CA ALA A 29 11.49 3.89 9.63
C ALA A 29 10.40 3.10 8.86
N PRO A 30 10.50 1.77 8.74
CA PRO A 30 9.41 0.94 8.22
C PRO A 30 8.13 1.12 9.04
N CYS A 31 6.99 1.24 8.36
CA CYS A 31 5.68 1.38 9.01
C CYS A 31 4.63 0.50 8.32
N SER A 32 3.59 0.14 9.06
CA SER A 32 2.43 -0.59 8.49
C SER A 32 1.47 0.41 7.87
N VAL A 33 1.00 0.13 6.65
CA VAL A 33 0.06 0.98 5.91
C VAL A 33 -1.09 0.13 5.37
N VAL A 34 -2.31 0.68 5.40
CA VAL A 34 -3.51 0.06 4.82
C VAL A 34 -4.24 1.05 3.92
N TRP A 35 -5.02 0.52 2.98
CA TRP A 35 -5.88 1.30 2.11
C TRP A 35 -7.35 1.01 2.42
N SER A 36 -8.15 2.04 2.63
CA SER A 36 -9.57 1.91 2.90
C SER A 36 -10.35 3.09 2.33
N GLY A 37 -11.39 2.81 1.55
CA GLY A 37 -12.25 3.87 0.98
C GLY A 37 -11.51 4.89 0.12
N GLY A 38 -10.41 4.50 -0.55
CA GLY A 38 -9.59 5.39 -1.37
C GLY A 38 -8.48 6.13 -0.62
N HIS A 39 -8.35 5.93 0.69
CA HIS A 39 -7.37 6.63 1.53
C HIS A 39 -6.34 5.69 2.13
N SER A 40 -5.10 6.17 2.26
CA SER A 40 -4.03 5.49 2.97
C SER A 40 -4.06 5.83 4.46
N TYR A 41 -3.89 4.82 5.31
CA TYR A 41 -3.74 4.97 6.75
C TYR A 41 -2.47 4.28 7.23
N VAL A 42 -1.67 4.98 8.04
CA VAL A 42 -0.42 4.49 8.64
C VAL A 42 -0.68 4.11 10.09
N LEU A 43 -0.13 3.00 10.55
CA LEU A 43 -0.23 2.60 11.95
C LEU A 43 0.71 3.43 12.82
N GLU A 44 0.16 4.17 13.77
CA GLU A 44 0.90 4.96 14.76
C GLU A 44 0.72 4.40 16.17
N GLY A 45 1.84 4.33 16.92
CA GLY A 45 1.88 3.93 18.33
C GLY A 45 1.91 2.41 18.57
N SER A 46 2.68 1.98 19.57
CA SER A 46 2.79 0.57 20.00
C SER A 46 1.81 0.20 21.12
N ALA A 47 1.39 1.18 21.94
CA ALA A 47 0.41 1.01 23.02
C ALA A 47 -0.84 1.84 22.72
N GLY A 48 -1.86 1.20 22.13
CA GLY A 48 -3.06 1.88 21.64
C GLY A 48 -2.97 2.32 20.19
N ALA A 49 -2.41 1.43 19.35
CA ALA A 49 -2.12 1.69 17.95
C ALA A 49 -3.37 2.20 17.19
N ARG A 50 -3.23 3.33 16.50
CA ARG A 50 -4.28 3.95 15.67
C ARG A 50 -3.79 4.11 14.25
N TRP A 51 -4.71 3.95 13.32
CA TRP A 51 -4.48 4.14 11.90
C TRP A 51 -4.72 5.60 11.54
N ALA A 52 -3.65 6.35 11.37
CA ALA A 52 -3.65 7.76 11.04
C ALA A 52 -3.66 7.95 9.52
N GLY A 53 -4.57 8.78 9.01
CA GLY A 53 -4.66 9.13 7.60
C GLY A 53 -5.47 10.40 7.41
N VAL A 54 -5.92 10.63 6.19
CA VAL A 54 -6.76 11.77 5.83
C VAL A 54 -8.10 11.30 5.27
N ASP A 55 -9.14 12.12 5.42
CA ASP A 55 -10.42 11.94 4.72
C ASP A 55 -10.45 12.68 3.37
N ASP A 56 -11.54 12.54 2.61
CA ASP A 56 -11.72 13.22 1.32
C ASP A 56 -11.67 14.76 1.39
N ARG A 57 -11.79 15.33 2.59
CA ARG A 57 -11.69 16.78 2.83
C ARG A 57 -10.29 17.20 3.26
N GLY A 58 -9.33 16.28 3.27
CA GLY A 58 -7.96 16.51 3.74
C GLY A 58 -7.85 16.64 5.26
N ARG A 59 -8.88 16.26 6.02
CA ARG A 59 -8.82 16.34 7.49
C ARG A 59 -8.17 15.10 8.06
N ALA A 60 -7.33 15.29 9.08
CA ALA A 60 -6.74 14.18 9.82
C ALA A 60 -7.83 13.27 10.39
N ARG A 61 -7.69 11.97 10.17
CA ARG A 61 -8.59 10.93 10.62
C ARG A 61 -7.80 9.81 11.27
N PHE A 62 -8.22 9.42 12.46
CA PHE A 62 -7.68 8.27 13.18
C PHE A 62 -8.74 7.17 13.23
N LEU A 63 -8.34 5.96 12.89
CA LEU A 63 -9.19 4.78 12.93
C LEU A 63 -8.59 3.74 13.87
N THR A 64 -9.46 3.02 14.57
CA THR A 64 -9.14 1.80 15.29
C THR A 64 -9.15 0.60 14.33
N ASP A 65 -8.55 -0.51 14.74
CA ASP A 65 -8.60 -1.78 13.98
C ASP A 65 -10.06 -2.22 13.73
N ALA A 66 -10.94 -2.02 14.73
CA ALA A 66 -12.37 -2.33 14.60
C ALA A 66 -13.07 -1.47 13.54
N GLU A 67 -12.71 -0.19 13.41
CA GLU A 67 -13.26 0.68 12.36
C GLU A 67 -12.80 0.26 10.96
N LEU A 68 -11.54 -0.15 10.81
CA LEU A 68 -11.04 -0.70 9.55
C LEU A 68 -11.78 -1.98 9.15
N ARG A 69 -11.99 -2.89 10.10
CA ARG A 69 -12.77 -4.12 9.87
C ARG A 69 -14.20 -3.83 9.42
N ARG A 70 -14.86 -2.87 10.07
CA ARG A 70 -16.21 -2.41 9.65
C ARG A 70 -16.22 -1.82 8.24
N ARG A 71 -15.09 -1.29 7.77
CA ARG A 71 -14.92 -0.80 6.39
C ARG A 71 -14.49 -1.89 5.40
N GLY A 72 -14.52 -3.16 5.82
CA GLY A 72 -14.19 -4.30 4.98
C GLY A 72 -12.70 -4.58 4.83
N TRP A 73 -11.84 -3.94 5.64
CA TRP A 73 -10.42 -4.29 5.69
C TRP A 73 -10.20 -5.54 6.54
N SER A 74 -9.51 -6.53 5.98
CA SER A 74 -9.04 -7.71 6.70
C SER A 74 -7.58 -7.98 6.35
N ARG A 75 -6.81 -8.48 7.33
CA ARG A 75 -5.39 -8.81 7.15
C ARG A 75 -5.19 -9.97 6.16
N THR A 76 -6.13 -10.91 6.14
CA THR A 76 -6.20 -12.03 5.22
C THR A 76 -7.35 -11.81 4.26
N ARG A 77 -7.17 -12.16 2.99
CA ARG A 77 -8.31 -12.35 2.08
C ARG A 77 -9.07 -13.60 2.55
N ALA A 78 -10.39 -13.49 2.62
CA ALA A 78 -11.25 -14.65 2.75
C ALA A 78 -11.32 -15.41 1.41
#